data_AF-A0AAV4ZJ50-F1
#
_entry.id   AF-A0AAV4ZJ50-F1
#
_cell.length_a   1.000
_cell.length_b   1.000
_cell.length_c   1.000
_cell.angle_alpha   90.00
_cell.angle_beta   90.00
_cell.angle_gamma   90.00
#
_symmetry.space_group_name_H-M   'P 1'
#
loop_
_entity.id
_entity.type
_entity.pdbx_description
1 polymer ?
#
loop_
_entity_poly.entity_id
_entity_poly.type
_entity_poly.pdbx_seq_one_letter_code
_entity_poly.pdbx_strand_id
1 'polypeptide(L)'
;MYVRIKKAFEYRNERGEKITAPRGWIGELPEEHGKAALASGHAVPGDPRALPGEPPVGDEPDLDAMTRAELDKLAAERGIDVSKAKNKDEVIAALRSSAA
;
A
#
# COMPACT_ATOMS: atom_id res chain seq x y z
N MET A 1 2.25 -15.67 -8.62
CA MET A 1 1.13 -15.61 -7.64
C MET A 1 1.54 -14.77 -6.46
N TYR A 2 0.75 -13.76 -6.13
CA TYR A 2 1.05 -12.83 -5.06
C TYR A 2 0.64 -13.40 -3.69
N VAL A 3 1.60 -13.56 -2.77
CA VAL A 3 1.34 -14.12 -1.45
C VAL A 3 2.10 -13.39 -0.35
N ARG A 4 1.53 -13.42 0.86
CA ARG A 4 2.16 -12.93 2.08
C ARG A 4 2.60 -14.11 2.93
N ILE A 5 3.90 -14.17 3.20
CA ILE A 5 4.52 -15.22 4.00
C ILE A 5 4.25 -14.95 5.48
N LYS A 6 3.47 -15.82 6.13
CA LYS A 6 3.18 -15.78 7.57
C LYS A 6 4.28 -16.46 8.40
N LYS A 7 4.96 -17.43 7.78
CA LYS A 7 6.01 -18.25 8.38
C LYS A 7 7.10 -18.50 7.33
N ALA A 8 8.37 -18.35 7.70
CA ALA A 8 9.49 -18.47 6.77
C ALA A 8 9.32 -19.69 5.85
N PHE A 9 9.50 -19.47 4.55
CA PHE A 9 9.27 -20.46 3.52
C PHE A 9 10.47 -20.49 2.58
N GLU A 10 11.12 -21.64 2.50
CA GLU A 10 12.29 -21.85 1.64
C GLU A 10 11.84 -22.57 0.37
N TYR A 11 12.20 -22.03 -0.79
CA TYR A 11 11.88 -22.63 -2.08
C TYR A 11 13.05 -22.52 -3.05
N ARG A 12 13.03 -23.31 -4.14
CA ARG A 12 14.01 -23.20 -5.23
C ARG A 12 13.38 -22.45 -6.39
N ASN A 13 14.06 -21.41 -6.89
CA ASN A 13 13.62 -20.73 -8.10
C ASN A 13 13.97 -21.57 -9.36
N GLU A 14 13.56 -21.09 -10.53
CA GLU A 14 13.83 -21.75 -11.83
C GLU A 14 15.32 -21.85 -12.17
N ARG A 15 16.18 -21.05 -11.51
CA ARG A 15 17.64 -21.10 -11.65
C ARG A 15 18.27 -22.13 -10.68
N GLY A 16 17.45 -22.85 -9.90
CA GLY A 16 17.90 -23.80 -8.88
C GLY A 16 18.45 -23.14 -7.62
N GLU A 17 18.34 -21.81 -7.48
CA GLU A 17 18.80 -21.07 -6.32
C GLU A 17 17.79 -21.24 -5.17
N LYS A 18 18.32 -21.51 -3.98
CA LYS A 18 17.51 -21.62 -2.77
C LYS A 18 17.18 -20.21 -2.28
N ILE A 19 15.92 -19.81 -2.43
CA ILE A 19 15.39 -18.54 -1.96
C ILE A 19 14.62 -18.78 -0.66
N THR A 20 14.98 -18.04 0.38
CA THR A 20 14.25 -18.03 1.64
C THR A 20 13.36 -16.80 1.67
N ALA A 21 12.05 -17.01 1.59
CA ALA A 21 11.09 -15.95 1.84
C ALA A 21 10.90 -15.81 3.37
N PRO A 22 11.41 -14.73 4.01
CA PRO A 22 11.30 -14.58 5.45
C PRO A 22 9.85 -14.37 5.87
N ARG A 23 9.56 -14.66 7.14
CA ARG A 23 8.26 -14.33 7.72
C ARG A 23 8.01 -12.82 7.59
N GLY A 24 6.84 -12.46 7.08
CA GLY A 24 6.46 -11.08 6.80
C GLY A 24 6.78 -10.63 5.37
N TRP A 25 7.49 -11.43 4.58
CA TRP A 25 7.73 -11.15 3.17
C TRP A 25 6.43 -11.15 2.37
N ILE A 26 6.30 -10.18 1.47
CA ILE A 26 5.12 -10.01 0.61
C ILE A 26 5.65 -9.80 -0.80
N GLY A 27 5.21 -10.64 -1.74
CA GLY A 27 5.69 -10.58 -3.11
C GLY A 27 5.13 -11.71 -3.96
N GLU A 28 5.58 -11.74 -5.21
CA GLU A 28 5.19 -12.79 -6.13
C GLU A 28 6.05 -14.04 -5.94
N LEU A 29 5.41 -15.16 -5.60
CA LEU A 29 6.00 -16.47 -5.74
C LEU A 29 5.57 -17.13 -7.05
N PRO A 30 6.41 -18.01 -7.63
CA PRO A 30 5.99 -18.91 -8.70
C PRO A 30 4.71 -19.67 -8.28
N GLU A 31 3.80 -19.92 -9.21
CA GLU A 31 2.46 -20.41 -8.89
C GLU A 31 2.48 -21.74 -8.11
N GLU A 32 3.36 -22.68 -8.49
CA GLU A 32 3.57 -23.94 -7.76
C GLU A 32 3.99 -23.70 -6.29
N HIS A 33 4.95 -22.81 -6.08
CA HIS A 33 5.51 -22.51 -4.76
C HIS A 33 4.54 -21.69 -3.91
N GLY A 34 3.81 -20.74 -4.52
CA GLY A 34 2.75 -19.98 -3.85
C GLY A 34 1.62 -20.87 -3.39
N LYS A 35 1.16 -21.80 -4.25
CA LYS A 35 0.16 -22.83 -3.88
C LYS A 35 0.65 -23.75 -2.78
N ALA A 36 1.90 -24.22 -2.84
CA ALA A 36 2.49 -25.04 -1.79
C ALA A 36 2.55 -24.29 -0.44
N ALA A 37 3.00 -23.02 -0.45
CA ALA A 37 3.08 -22.21 0.75
C ALA A 37 1.69 -21.91 1.35
N LEU A 38 0.67 -21.68 0.50
CA LEU A 38 -0.74 -21.52 0.90
C LEU A 38 -1.31 -22.82 1.50
N ALA A 39 -1.12 -23.94 0.82
CA ALA A 39 -1.62 -25.25 1.25
C ALA A 39 -0.98 -25.71 2.56
N SER A 40 0.30 -25.42 2.77
CA SER A 40 1.00 -25.71 4.03
C SER A 40 0.75 -24.66 5.13
N GLY A 41 0.00 -23.57 4.86
CA GLY A 41 -0.26 -22.50 5.81
C GLY A 41 0.95 -21.61 6.13
N HIS A 42 2.02 -21.70 5.35
CA HIS A 42 3.18 -20.82 5.45
C HIS A 42 2.91 -19.44 4.84
N ALA A 43 1.95 -19.35 3.91
CA ALA A 43 1.55 -18.13 3.24
C ALA A 43 0.03 -17.95 3.23
N VAL A 44 -0.41 -16.70 3.01
CA VAL A 44 -1.81 -16.34 2.72
C VAL A 44 -1.86 -15.57 1.40
N PRO A 45 -3.02 -15.51 0.71
CA PRO A 45 -3.15 -14.68 -0.48
C PRO A 45 -2.76 -13.25 -0.11
N GLY A 46 -1.75 -12.73 -0.80
CA GLY A 46 -1.31 -11.38 -0.56
C GLY A 46 -2.20 -10.44 -1.36
N ASP A 47 -2.48 -9.27 -0.81
CA ASP A 47 -3.10 -8.22 -1.60
C ASP A 47 -1.98 -7.53 -2.40
N PRO A 48 -2.02 -7.53 -3.75
CA PRO A 48 -1.00 -6.88 -4.56
C PRO A 48 -0.93 -5.36 -4.33
N ARG A 49 -1.96 -4.75 -3.73
CA ARG A 49 -1.94 -3.33 -3.29
C ARG A 49 -1.24 -3.13 -1.95
N ALA A 50 -0.88 -4.21 -1.25
CA ALA A 50 -0.20 -4.19 0.03
C ALA A 50 1.31 -4.44 -0.09
N LEU A 51 1.94 -4.02 -1.19
CA LEU A 51 3.40 -4.01 -1.35
C LEU A 51 4.01 -2.96 -0.40
N PRO A 52 4.91 -3.33 0.54
CA PRO A 52 5.85 -2.39 1.12
C PRO A 52 7.03 -2.24 0.14
N GLY A 53 6.88 -1.43 -0.92
CA GLY A 53 7.97 -1.30 -1.89
C GLY A 53 7.77 -0.41 -3.11
N GLU A 54 6.54 -0.12 -3.53
CA GLU A 54 6.31 0.94 -4.52
C GLU A 54 5.93 2.21 -3.73
N PRO A 55 6.55 3.38 -3.93
CA PRO A 55 5.86 4.61 -3.58
C PRO A 55 4.56 4.57 -4.39
N PRO A 56 3.39 4.64 -3.74
CA PRO A 56 2.16 4.77 -4.50
C PRO A 56 2.33 5.97 -5.43
N VAL A 57 2.27 5.71 -6.73
CA VAL A 57 2.16 6.77 -7.73
C VAL A 57 0.82 7.43 -7.44
N GLY A 58 0.87 8.50 -6.62
CA GLY A 58 -0.27 9.27 -6.18
C GLY A 58 -1.14 8.63 -5.11
N ASP A 59 -0.62 8.29 -3.93
CA ASP A 59 -1.41 8.49 -2.69
C ASP A 59 -1.48 10.00 -2.43
N GLU A 60 -2.12 10.73 -3.34
CA GLU A 60 -2.84 11.89 -2.86
C GLU A 60 -3.92 11.30 -1.95
N PRO A 61 -3.96 11.66 -0.65
CA PRO A 61 -5.07 11.24 0.19
C PRO A 61 -6.36 11.52 -0.58
N ASP A 62 -7.29 10.56 -0.65
CA ASP A 62 -8.57 10.74 -1.35
C ASP A 62 -9.36 11.85 -0.64
N LEU A 63 -9.02 13.09 -0.96
CA LEU A 63 -9.53 14.31 -0.33
C LEU A 63 -11.05 14.38 -0.52
N ASP A 64 -11.54 13.82 -1.63
CA ASP A 64 -12.95 13.67 -1.96
C ASP A 64 -13.70 12.73 -0.99
N ALA A 65 -13.03 11.72 -0.42
CA ALA A 65 -13.61 10.81 0.57
C ALA A 65 -13.57 11.36 2.01
N MET A 66 -12.68 12.32 2.29
CA MET A 66 -12.55 12.92 3.62
C MET A 66 -13.71 13.87 3.95
N THR A 67 -14.04 14.00 5.24
CA THR A 67 -14.98 15.04 5.68
C THR A 67 -14.29 16.40 5.72
N ARG A 68 -15.07 17.49 5.73
CA ARG A 68 -14.48 18.84 5.80
C ARG A 68 -13.59 19.05 7.02
N ALA A 69 -13.96 18.49 8.17
CA ALA A 69 -13.17 18.59 9.40
C ALA A 69 -11.80 17.88 9.25
N GLU A 70 -11.80 16.72 8.60
CA GLU A 70 -10.57 15.97 8.33
C GLU A 70 -9.66 16.70 7.32
N LEU A 71 -10.25 17.35 6.31
CA LEU A 71 -9.50 18.16 5.34
C LEU A 71 -8.87 19.41 5.97
N ASP A 72 -9.57 20.06 6.91
CA ASP A 72 -9.04 21.21 7.65
C ASP A 72 -7.85 20.81 8.52
N LYS A 73 -7.95 19.66 9.19
CA LYS A 73 -6.85 19.07 9.97
C LYS A 73 -5.66 18.73 9.07
N LEU A 74 -5.90 18.11 7.91
CA LEU A 74 -4.86 17.80 6.95
C LEU A 74 -4.19 19.07 6.41
N ALA A 75 -4.97 20.12 6.16
CA ALA A 75 -4.45 21.42 5.75
C ALA A 75 -3.56 22.03 6.83
N ALA A 76 -3.98 22.00 8.09
CA ALA A 76 -3.17 22.45 9.22
C ALA A 76 -1.87 21.65 9.37
N GLU A 77 -1.91 20.32 9.23
CA GLU A 77 -0.71 19.46 9.26
C GLU A 77 0.26 19.76 8.11
N ARG A 78 -0.25 20.17 6.95
CA ARG A 78 0.54 20.56 5.79
C ARG A 78 0.91 22.05 5.76
N GLY A 79 0.44 22.84 6.73
CA GLY A 79 0.65 24.30 6.77
C GLY A 79 -0.06 25.06 5.63
N ILE A 80 -1.14 24.50 5.08
CA ILE A 80 -1.93 25.07 3.98
C ILE A 80 -3.07 25.90 4.58
N ASP A 81 -3.13 27.19 4.24
CA ASP A 81 -4.22 28.06 4.68
C ASP A 81 -5.49 27.80 3.86
N VAL A 82 -6.48 27.19 4.51
CA VAL A 82 -7.81 26.91 3.93
C VAL A 82 -8.88 27.88 4.45
N SER A 83 -8.49 28.92 5.21
CA SER A 83 -9.40 29.93 5.78
C SER A 83 -10.21 30.68 4.71
N LYS A 84 -9.72 30.72 3.47
CA LYS A 84 -10.42 31.34 2.33
C LYS A 84 -11.48 30.43 1.70
N ALA A 85 -11.41 29.12 1.94
CA ALA A 85 -12.30 28.14 1.33
C ALA A 85 -13.67 28.16 2.02
N LYS A 86 -14.74 28.39 1.27
CA LYS A 86 -16.10 28.45 1.81
C LYS A 86 -16.78 27.09 1.86
N ASN A 87 -16.37 26.17 1.01
CA ASN A 87 -16.96 24.83 0.85
C ASN A 87 -15.88 23.73 0.88
N LYS A 88 -16.31 22.47 1.07
CA LYS A 88 -15.41 21.30 1.08
C LYS A 88 -14.57 21.24 -0.20
N ASP A 89 -15.18 21.43 -1.35
CA ASP A 89 -14.51 21.37 -2.66
C ASP A 89 -13.37 22.40 -2.80
N GLU A 90 -13.53 23.59 -2.22
CA GLU A 90 -12.48 24.61 -2.23
C GLU A 90 -11.30 24.24 -1.32
N VAL A 91 -11.57 23.58 -0.19
CA VAL A 91 -10.52 23.04 0.70
C VAL A 91 -9.72 21.95 -0.05
N ILE A 92 -10.42 21.05 -0.75
CA ILE A 92 -9.80 20.00 -1.58
C ILE A 92 -8.93 20.61 -2.67
N ALA A 93 -9.45 21.62 -3.39
CA ALA A 93 -8.70 22.29 -4.45
C ALA A 93 -7.42 22.96 -3.93
N ALA A 94 -7.49 23.64 -2.78
CA ALA A 94 -6.33 24.24 -2.14
C ALA A 94 -5.28 23.20 -1.72
N LEU A 95 -5.72 22.07 -1.18
CA LEU A 95 -4.87 20.95 -0.78
C LEU A 95 -4.19 20.26 -1.97
N ARG A 96 -4.91 20.02 -3.09
CA ARG A 96 -4.31 19.48 -4.33
C ARG A 96 -3.31 20.44 -4.95
N SER A 97 -3.63 21.73 -4.97
CA SER A 97 -2.75 22.75 -5.55
C SER A 97 -1.42 22.92 -4.82
N SER A 98 -1.33 22.48 -3.56
CA SER A 98 -0.12 22.58 -2.75
C SER A 98 0.68 21.27 -2.68
N ALA A 99 0.20 20.20 -3.31
CA ALA A 99 0.87 18.89 -3.34
C ALA A 99 1.83 18.72 -4.54
N ALA A 100 2.16 19.82 -5.24
CA ALA A 100 3.04 19.86 -6.42
C ALA A 100 4.49 20.22 -6.09
#